data_AF-A0A0T6AWH8-F1
#
_entry.id   AF-A0A0T6AWH8-F1
#
_cell.length_a   1.000
_cell.length_b   1.000
_cell.length_c   1.000
_cell.angle_alpha   90.00
_cell.angle_beta   90.00
_cell.angle_gamma   90.00
#
_symmetry.space_group_name_H-M   'P 1'
#
loop_
_entity.id
_entity.type
_entity.pdbx_description
1 polymer ?
#
loop_
_entity_poly.entity_id
_entity_poly.type
_entity_poly.pdbx_seq_one_letter_code
_entity_poly.pdbx_strand_id
1 'polypeptide(L)'
;MADNKNRIALRNAGGISKLIAVMNNYGQYDWSLAMLVCQVIWNYCIDSVNLYELISDSELEQLTAVLVDFLDEEKLFGITNNMEDNQILMTEEFLIWEEFANVATNLLEKIEQFLDTVENLQSNSFLPQKPKTRDSSTNISFSAW
;
A
#
# COMPACT_ATOMS: atom_id res chain seq x y z
N MET A 1 3.79 -1.07 24.24
CA MET A 1 5.18 -0.59 24.48
C MET A 1 6.26 -1.51 23.89
N ALA A 2 6.09 -2.85 23.86
CA ALA A 2 7.04 -3.76 23.20
C ALA A 2 7.02 -3.66 21.65
N ASP A 3 5.83 -3.44 21.07
CA ASP A 3 5.65 -3.40 19.61
C ASP A 3 6.48 -2.28 18.94
N ASN A 4 6.50 -1.07 19.52
CA ASN A 4 7.26 0.05 18.98
C ASN A 4 8.79 -0.20 18.96
N LYS A 5 9.32 -0.95 19.94
CA LYS A 5 10.75 -1.31 19.96
C LYS A 5 11.09 -2.25 18.81
N ASN A 6 10.21 -3.21 18.53
CA ASN A 6 10.39 -4.16 17.43
C ASN A 6 10.27 -3.45 16.07
N ARG A 7 9.32 -2.52 15.91
CA ARG A 7 9.20 -1.68 14.71
C ARG A 7 10.48 -0.86 14.46
N ILE A 8 11.03 -0.22 15.48
CA ILE A 8 12.29 0.53 15.38
C ILE A 8 13.46 -0.41 15.03
N ALA A 9 13.55 -1.58 15.66
CA ALA A 9 14.60 -2.54 15.38
C ALA A 9 14.54 -3.06 13.93
N LEU A 10 13.34 -3.36 13.42
CA LEU A 10 13.13 -3.77 12.03
C LEU A 10 13.61 -2.69 11.06
N ARG A 11 13.23 -1.43 11.29
CA ARG A 11 13.67 -0.28 10.48
C ARG A 11 15.19 -0.14 10.46
N ASN A 12 15.81 -0.12 11.63
CA ASN A 12 17.25 0.07 11.77
C ASN A 12 18.05 -1.08 11.14
N ALA A 13 17.47 -2.27 11.04
CA ALA A 13 18.09 -3.42 10.40
C ALA A 13 17.93 -3.43 8.86
N GLY A 14 17.28 -2.42 8.25
CA GLY A 14 16.91 -2.44 6.84
C GLY A 14 15.90 -3.55 6.55
N GLY A 15 14.98 -3.80 7.49
CA GLY A 15 14.11 -4.96 7.49
C GLY A 15 13.20 -5.03 6.27
N ILE A 16 12.63 -3.91 5.82
CA ILE A 16 11.73 -3.89 4.67
C ILE A 16 12.47 -4.27 3.38
N SER A 17 13.59 -3.61 3.07
CA SER A 17 14.46 -3.99 1.96
C SER A 17 14.86 -5.48 1.98
N LYS A 18 15.18 -6.05 3.16
CA LYS A 18 15.52 -7.48 3.29
C LYS A 18 14.32 -8.39 3.07
N LEU A 19 13.13 -8.01 3.55
CA LEU A 19 11.89 -8.75 3.34
C LEU A 19 11.50 -8.75 1.85
N ILE A 20 11.62 -7.61 1.16
CA ILE A 20 11.45 -7.52 -0.30
C ILE A 20 12.45 -8.42 -1.02
N ALA A 21 13.72 -8.45 -0.58
CA ALA A 21 14.71 -9.37 -1.15
C ALA A 21 14.35 -10.84 -0.91
N VAL A 22 13.77 -11.19 0.23
CA VAL A 22 13.26 -12.55 0.49
C VAL A 22 12.13 -12.90 -0.48
N MET A 23 11.17 -12.00 -0.70
CA MET A 23 10.10 -12.25 -1.68
C MET A 23 10.64 -12.46 -3.09
N ASN A 24 11.55 -11.60 -3.55
CA ASN A 24 12.13 -11.72 -4.89
C ASN A 24 12.93 -13.01 -5.11
N ASN A 25 13.63 -13.49 -4.08
CA ASN A 25 14.48 -14.68 -4.24
C ASN A 25 13.72 -15.99 -4.00
N TYR A 26 12.68 -15.98 -3.16
CA TYR A 26 12.08 -17.21 -2.64
C TYR A 26 10.55 -17.26 -2.75
N GLY A 27 9.87 -16.12 -2.94
CA GLY A 27 8.43 -16.04 -2.73
C GLY A 27 7.59 -16.88 -3.69
N GLN A 28 7.93 -16.91 -4.98
CA GLN A 28 7.23 -17.78 -5.94
C GLN A 28 7.51 -19.28 -5.77
N TYR A 29 8.54 -19.63 -4.98
CA TYR A 29 8.84 -21.03 -4.64
C TYR A 29 8.25 -21.45 -3.29
N ASP A 30 7.78 -20.49 -2.50
CA ASP A 30 7.23 -20.70 -1.15
C ASP A 30 6.21 -19.60 -0.83
N TRP A 31 4.95 -19.87 -1.20
CA TRP A 31 3.83 -18.96 -0.96
C TRP A 31 3.55 -18.74 0.53
N SER A 32 3.86 -19.71 1.39
CA SER A 32 3.73 -19.54 2.85
C SER A 32 4.76 -18.54 3.38
N LEU A 33 6.00 -18.61 2.91
CA LEU A 33 7.02 -17.60 3.22
C LEU A 33 6.62 -16.22 2.69
N ALA A 34 6.14 -16.12 1.45
CA ALA A 34 5.67 -14.86 0.89
C ALA A 34 4.52 -14.27 1.72
N MET A 35 3.57 -15.10 2.16
CA MET A 35 2.46 -14.69 3.03
C MET A 35 2.96 -14.15 4.36
N LEU A 36 3.88 -14.85 5.03
CA LEU A 36 4.47 -14.40 6.30
C LEU A 36 5.19 -13.06 6.13
N VAL A 37 5.90 -12.86 5.01
CA VAL A 37 6.53 -11.57 4.71
C VAL A 37 5.50 -10.46 4.57
N CYS A 38 4.43 -10.68 3.78
CA CYS A 38 3.33 -9.72 3.66
C CYS A 38 2.69 -9.40 5.01
N GLN A 39 2.46 -10.40 5.86
CA GLN A 39 1.92 -10.20 7.21
C GLN A 39 2.84 -9.36 8.09
N VAL A 40 4.16 -9.59 8.02
CA VAL A 40 5.13 -8.79 8.79
C VAL A 40 5.11 -7.33 8.33
N ILE A 41 5.10 -7.08 7.02
CA ILE A 41 5.05 -5.72 6.47
C ILE A 41 3.71 -5.05 6.80
N TRP A 42 2.59 -5.77 6.64
CA TRP A 42 1.26 -5.30 7.03
C TRP A 42 1.22 -4.88 8.49
N ASN A 43 1.64 -5.75 9.40
CA ASN A 43 1.68 -5.47 10.84
C ASN A 43 2.60 -4.30 11.18
N TYR A 44 3.68 -4.12 10.41
CA TYR A 44 4.59 -3.00 10.58
C TYR A 44 3.92 -1.65 10.26
N CYS A 45 3.09 -1.60 9.21
CA CYS A 45 2.51 -0.36 8.71
C CYS A 45 1.01 -0.15 8.98
N ILE A 46 0.28 -1.14 9.52
CA ILE A 46 -1.20 -1.13 9.62
C ILE A 46 -1.77 0.17 10.22
N ASP A 47 -1.21 0.62 11.35
CA ASP A 47 -1.65 1.81 12.08
C ASP A 47 -1.13 3.13 11.49
N SER A 48 -0.23 3.07 10.50
CA SER A 48 0.35 4.27 9.89
C SER A 48 -0.58 4.86 8.85
N VAL A 49 -0.82 6.17 8.98
CA VAL A 49 -1.48 7.00 7.96
C VAL A 49 -0.47 7.46 6.90
N ASN A 50 0.78 7.72 7.31
CA ASN A 50 1.83 8.16 6.42
C ASN A 50 2.89 7.06 6.26
N LEU A 51 2.84 6.32 5.15
CA LEU A 51 3.76 5.20 4.94
C LEU A 51 5.21 5.65 4.80
N TYR A 52 5.46 6.87 4.32
CA TYR A 52 6.82 7.42 4.19
C TYR A 52 7.57 7.59 5.52
N GLU A 53 6.87 7.55 6.66
CA GLU A 53 7.53 7.54 7.98
C GLU A 53 8.19 6.20 8.30
N LEU A 54 7.73 5.12 7.66
CA LEU A 54 8.10 3.75 7.96
C LEU A 54 8.87 3.08 6.81
N ILE A 55 8.44 3.33 5.57
CA ILE A 55 8.91 2.68 4.35
C ILE A 55 9.34 3.77 3.38
N SER A 56 10.54 3.65 2.82
CA SER A 56 11.02 4.64 1.85
C SER A 56 10.29 4.54 0.50
N ASP A 57 10.28 5.62 -0.28
CA ASP A 57 9.65 5.66 -1.61
C ASP A 57 10.14 4.51 -2.51
N SER A 58 11.45 4.24 -2.51
CA SER A 58 12.04 3.15 -3.29
C SER A 58 11.61 1.77 -2.80
N GLU A 59 11.45 1.58 -1.49
CA GLU A 59 10.94 0.33 -0.94
C GLU A 59 9.45 0.14 -1.24
N LEU A 60 8.64 1.21 -1.24
CA LEU A 60 7.24 1.14 -1.66
C LEU A 60 7.13 0.79 -3.14
N GLU A 61 7.90 1.44 -4.01
CA GLU A 61 7.92 1.13 -5.45
C GLU A 61 8.29 -0.34 -5.70
N GLN A 62 9.36 -0.83 -5.07
CA GLN A 62 9.78 -2.23 -5.19
C GLN A 62 8.75 -3.20 -4.62
N LEU A 63 8.15 -2.87 -3.48
CA LEU A 63 7.13 -3.70 -2.85
C LEU A 63 5.87 -3.79 -3.72
N THR A 64 5.37 -2.66 -4.21
CA THR A 64 4.24 -2.60 -5.14
C THR A 64 4.51 -3.42 -6.39
N ALA A 65 5.69 -3.27 -6.99
CA ALA A 65 6.06 -4.04 -8.18
C ALA A 65 6.00 -5.55 -7.90
N VAL A 66 6.57 -6.02 -6.78
CA VAL A 66 6.55 -7.45 -6.42
C VAL A 66 5.12 -7.94 -6.15
N LEU A 67 4.31 -7.16 -5.44
CA LEU A 67 2.93 -7.55 -5.10
C LEU A 67 2.06 -7.68 -6.36
N VAL A 68 2.12 -6.70 -7.28
CA VAL A 68 1.41 -6.76 -8.56
C VAL A 68 1.83 -8.01 -9.34
N ASP A 69 3.14 -8.29 -9.39
CA ASP A 69 3.68 -9.41 -10.13
C ASP A 69 3.31 -10.79 -9.53
N PHE A 70 3.11 -10.85 -8.20
CA PHE A 70 2.76 -12.07 -7.47
C PHE A 70 1.24 -12.29 -7.37
N LEU A 71 0.44 -11.26 -7.62
CA LEU A 71 -1.03 -11.31 -7.65
C LEU A 71 -1.58 -11.60 -9.06
N ASP A 72 -0.72 -11.63 -10.07
CA ASP A 72 -1.11 -11.92 -11.45
C ASP A 72 -1.33 -13.44 -11.66
N GLU A 73 -2.58 -13.87 -11.43
CA GLU A 73 -3.02 -15.26 -11.59
C GLU A 73 -2.82 -15.78 -13.01
N GLU A 74 -3.08 -14.94 -14.02
CA GLU A 74 -2.91 -15.30 -15.44
C GLU A 74 -1.43 -15.58 -15.72
N LYS A 75 -0.53 -14.74 -15.21
CA LYS A 75 0.90 -14.93 -15.35
C LYS A 75 1.42 -16.18 -14.64
N LEU A 76 0.93 -16.46 -13.43
CA LEU A 76 1.45 -17.53 -12.58
C LEU A 76 0.90 -18.91 -12.97
N PHE A 77 -0.41 -18.99 -13.24
CA PHE A 77 -1.09 -20.27 -13.43
C PHE A 77 -1.65 -20.45 -14.85
N GLY A 78 -1.56 -19.42 -15.71
CA GLY A 78 -2.13 -19.47 -17.06
C GLY A 78 -3.65 -19.47 -17.06
N ILE A 79 -4.28 -19.11 -15.94
CA ILE A 79 -5.74 -19.09 -15.80
C ILE A 79 -6.27 -17.87 -16.56
N THR A 80 -7.12 -18.14 -17.54
CA THR A 80 -7.76 -17.10 -18.35
C THR A 80 -9.27 -17.14 -18.13
N ASN A 81 -9.96 -16.04 -18.36
CA ASN A 81 -11.42 -15.91 -18.16
C ASN A 81 -12.30 -16.91 -18.95
N ASN A 82 -11.72 -17.81 -19.74
CA ASN A 82 -12.41 -18.62 -20.74
C ASN A 82 -12.29 -20.16 -20.59
N MET A 83 -11.83 -20.74 -19.47
CA MET A 83 -11.74 -22.20 -19.35
C MET A 83 -12.28 -22.82 -18.07
N GLU A 84 -12.69 -24.08 -18.22
CA GLU A 84 -13.02 -25.07 -17.20
C GLU A 84 -11.77 -25.43 -16.36
N ASP A 85 -11.12 -24.44 -15.72
CA ASP A 85 -9.84 -24.58 -15.00
C ASP A 85 -10.00 -25.17 -13.59
N ASN A 86 -11.10 -25.87 -13.36
CA ASN A 86 -11.44 -26.49 -12.08
C ASN A 86 -10.36 -27.46 -11.56
N GLN A 87 -9.46 -27.95 -12.41
CA GLN A 87 -8.34 -28.80 -12.00
C GLN A 87 -7.15 -28.01 -11.42
N ILE A 88 -6.86 -26.80 -11.92
CA ILE A 88 -5.76 -25.96 -11.45
C ILE A 88 -6.15 -25.29 -10.12
N LEU A 89 -7.40 -24.81 -10.06
CA LEU A 89 -7.97 -24.15 -8.88
C LEU A 89 -8.00 -25.05 -7.62
N MET A 90 -7.86 -26.37 -7.78
CA MET A 90 -7.88 -27.34 -6.69
C MET A 90 -6.49 -27.91 -6.36
N THR A 91 -5.42 -27.38 -6.96
CA THR A 91 -4.05 -27.78 -6.61
C THR A 91 -3.67 -27.23 -5.24
N GLU A 92 -2.85 -27.98 -4.49
CA GLU A 92 -2.35 -27.52 -3.19
C GLU A 92 -1.57 -26.20 -3.32
N GLU A 93 -0.79 -26.05 -4.39
CA GLU A 93 -0.05 -24.82 -4.69
C GLU A 93 -0.97 -23.61 -4.88
N PHE A 94 -2.04 -23.76 -5.68
CA PHE A 94 -3.01 -22.70 -5.90
C PHE A 94 -3.74 -22.30 -4.61
N LEU A 95 -4.14 -23.27 -3.78
CA LEU A 95 -4.82 -22.98 -2.51
C LEU A 95 -3.91 -22.20 -1.54
N ILE A 96 -2.63 -22.53 -1.46
CA ILE A 96 -1.68 -21.78 -0.62
C ILE A 96 -1.43 -20.39 -1.22
N TRP A 97 -1.34 -20.29 -2.56
CA TRP A 97 -1.25 -19.00 -3.23
C TRP A 97 -2.48 -18.12 -2.98
N GLU A 98 -3.69 -18.68 -2.96
CA GLU A 98 -4.93 -17.94 -2.68
C GLU A 98 -4.92 -17.34 -1.27
N GLU A 99 -4.44 -18.09 -0.28
CA GLU A 99 -4.24 -17.58 1.08
C GLU A 99 -3.22 -16.43 1.10
N PHE A 100 -2.12 -16.55 0.34
CA PHE A 100 -1.14 -15.48 0.16
C PHE A 100 -1.77 -14.25 -0.50
N ALA A 101 -2.52 -14.45 -1.57
CA ALA A 101 -3.13 -13.41 -2.38
C ALA A 101 -4.08 -12.55 -1.54
N ASN A 102 -4.86 -13.16 -0.65
CA ASN A 102 -5.72 -12.43 0.27
C ASN A 102 -4.93 -11.44 1.16
N VAL A 103 -3.79 -11.86 1.71
CA VAL A 103 -2.93 -10.97 2.52
C VAL A 103 -2.25 -9.90 1.65
N ALA A 104 -1.71 -10.32 0.51
CA ALA A 104 -0.99 -9.46 -0.42
C ALA A 104 -1.88 -8.34 -0.99
N THR A 105 -3.14 -8.65 -1.33
CA THR A 105 -4.13 -7.67 -1.80
C THR A 105 -4.44 -6.62 -0.73
N ASN A 106 -4.67 -7.03 0.52
CA ASN A 106 -4.88 -6.07 1.62
C ASN A 106 -3.69 -5.11 1.77
N LEU A 107 -2.47 -5.65 1.69
CA LEU A 107 -1.26 -4.83 1.76
C LEU A 107 -1.13 -3.88 0.57
N LEU A 108 -1.36 -4.36 -0.66
CA LEU A 108 -1.31 -3.56 -1.88
C LEU A 108 -2.34 -2.43 -1.83
N GLU A 109 -3.59 -2.73 -1.49
CA GLU A 109 -4.67 -1.73 -1.37
C GLU A 109 -4.29 -0.60 -0.42
N LYS A 110 -3.68 -0.92 0.74
CA LYS A 110 -3.23 0.12 1.68
C LYS A 110 -2.13 1.00 1.10
N ILE A 111 -1.20 0.41 0.33
CA ILE A 111 -0.14 1.17 -0.35
C ILE A 111 -0.74 2.09 -1.41
N GLU A 112 -1.64 1.57 -2.25
CA GLU A 112 -2.30 2.32 -3.32
C GLU A 112 -3.14 3.47 -2.74
N GLN A 113 -3.98 3.21 -1.72
CA GLN A 113 -4.76 4.25 -1.04
C GLN A 113 -3.89 5.37 -0.47
N PHE A 114 -2.72 5.02 0.07
CA PHE A 114 -1.77 6.00 0.57
C PHE A 114 -1.18 6.84 -0.57
N LEU A 115 -0.73 6.20 -1.66
CA LEU A 115 -0.15 6.88 -2.82
C LEU A 115 -1.16 7.81 -3.50
N ASP A 116 -2.40 7.35 -3.69
CA ASP A 116 -3.51 8.15 -4.22
C ASP A 116 -3.77 9.38 -3.34
N THR A 117 -3.73 9.22 -2.02
CA THR A 117 -3.91 10.33 -1.08
C THR A 117 -2.79 11.36 -1.24
N VAL A 118 -1.54 10.92 -1.38
CA VAL A 118 -0.38 11.80 -1.60
C VAL A 118 -0.50 12.55 -2.93
N GLU A 119 -0.84 11.86 -4.02
CA GLU A 119 -0.98 12.47 -5.35
C GLU A 119 -2.09 13.53 -5.37
N ASN A 120 -3.22 13.24 -4.72
CA ASN A 120 -4.34 14.18 -4.60
C ASN A 120 -3.97 15.43 -3.79
N LEU A 121 -3.19 15.29 -2.71
CA LEU A 121 -2.70 16.42 -1.92
C LEU A 121 -1.73 17.31 -2.71
N GLN A 122 -0.84 16.70 -3.50
CA GLN A 122 0.08 17.42 -4.37
C GLN A 122 -0.71 18.19 -5.45
N SER A 123 -1.64 17.54 -6.12
CA SER A 123 -2.47 18.14 -7.17
C SER A 123 -3.30 19.34 -6.67
N ASN A 124 -3.87 19.25 -5.46
CA ASN A 124 -4.63 20.34 -4.86
C ASN A 124 -3.76 21.54 -4.42
N SER A 125 -2.47 21.33 -4.16
CA SER A 125 -1.54 22.41 -3.77
C SER A 125 -1.20 23.36 -4.94
N PHE A 126 -1.45 22.96 -6.18
CA PHE A 126 -1.22 23.78 -7.38
C PHE A 126 -2.44 24.61 -7.82
N LEU A 127 -3.59 24.49 -7.15
CA LEU A 127 -4.73 25.36 -7.41
C LEU A 127 -4.51 26.75 -6.81
N PRO A 128 -4.62 27.85 -7.58
CA PRO A 128 -4.48 29.19 -7.04
C PRO A 128 -5.59 29.42 -6.00
N GLN A 129 -5.19 29.73 -4.76
CA GLN A 129 -6.12 30.15 -3.71
C GLN A 129 -6.88 31.37 -4.22
N LYS A 130 -8.19 31.23 -4.50
CA LYS A 130 -9.05 32.37 -4.82
C LYS A 130 -8.94 33.38 -3.66
N PRO A 131 -8.61 34.65 -3.90
CA PRO A 131 -8.52 35.63 -2.83
C PRO A 131 -9.88 35.74 -2.13
N LYS A 132 -9.87 35.58 -0.80
CA LYS A 132 -11.01 35.87 0.07
C LYS A 132 -11.45 37.31 -0.20
N THR A 133 -12.59 37.48 -0.87
CA THR A 133 -13.25 38.79 -0.97
C THR A 133 -13.55 39.26 0.44
N ARG A 134 -12.85 40.32 0.85
CA ARG A 134 -13.03 41.03 2.11
C ARG A 134 -14.44 41.61 2.11
N ASP A 135 -15.29 41.14 3.02
CA ASP A 135 -16.64 41.68 3.20
C ASP A 135 -16.57 43.20 3.34
N SER A 136 -17.19 43.91 2.38
CA SER A 136 -17.37 45.35 2.46
C SER A 136 -18.45 45.60 3.51
N SER A 137 -18.00 45.80 4.74
CA SER A 137 -18.79 46.35 5.82
C SER A 137 -19.09 47.81 5.48
N THR A 138 -20.23 48.07 4.85
CA THR A 138 -20.73 49.43 4.73
C THR A 138 -21.28 49.82 6.10
N ASN A 139 -20.46 50.57 6.84
CA ASN A 139 -20.85 51.30 8.04
C ASN A 139 -22.08 52.16 7.73
N ILE A 140 -23.24 51.78 8.27
CA ILE A 140 -24.36 52.69 8.41
C ILE A 140 -24.13 53.45 9.71
N SER A 141 -23.77 54.72 9.63
CA SER A 141 -23.81 55.64 10.77
C SER A 141 -24.44 56.97 10.37
N PHE A 142 -25.37 57.36 11.23
CA PHE A 142 -26.30 58.48 11.29
C PHE A 142 -25.73 59.86 10.93
N SER A 143 -26.56 60.76 10.36
CA SER A 143 -27.27 61.84 11.10
C SER A 143 -27.80 62.97 10.20
N ALA A 144 -29.01 63.45 10.57
CA ALA A 144 -29.60 64.78 10.34
C ALA A 144 -29.88 65.17 8.86
N TRP A 145 -31.01 65.79 8.48
CA TRP A 145 -31.88 66.78 9.10
C TRP A 145 -33.36 66.47 8.79
#